data_AF-A0A7H9HPL3-F1
#
_entry.id   AF-A0A7H9HPL3-F1
#
_cell.length_a   1.000
_cell.length_b   1.000
_cell.length_c   1.000
_cell.angle_alpha   90.00
_cell.angle_beta   90.00
_cell.angle_gamma   90.00
#
_symmetry.space_group_name_H-M   'P 1'
#
loop_
_entity.id
_entity.type
_entity.pdbx_description
1 polymer ?
#
loop_
_entity_poly.entity_id
_entity_poly.type
_entity_poly.pdbx_seq_one_letter_code
_entity_poly.pdbx_strand_id
1 'polypeptide(L)'
;MLFGGFTTGTKCLGRILVRNLSLYSGRNRYLVKRVMPVSNPLVWIDCEMTGLNHHTDRIIEVCCIVTDGDLEIVQDNCYESVIHYDESVMDSMNEWCIEHHGASGLTKKVLESDKSREQVEQELLEFIKKYVPDPRVGLLAGNSVHMDRLFMLKEFPKVIDHLFYRLVDVSSIMEVCSRHNPALARLAPRKKQTHTAKSDILESIEQLRWYRTHYLKSAQETADFVKERTAEQSQEKRANSPDSTDATVEGPELKKSRKL
;
A
#
# COMPACT_ATOMS: atom_id res chain seq x y z
N MET A 1 -61.87 -15.64 -60.39
CA MET A 1 -61.66 -14.38 -61.15
C MET A 1 -60.16 -14.10 -61.25
N LEU A 2 -59.77 -13.10 -62.04
CA LEU A 2 -58.39 -12.73 -62.40
C LEU A 2 -57.72 -11.86 -61.29
N PHE A 3 -56.39 -11.62 -61.19
CA PHE A 3 -55.17 -12.09 -61.90
C PHE A 3 -53.88 -11.71 -61.10
N GLY A 4 -52.74 -12.30 -61.47
CA GLY A 4 -51.37 -11.74 -61.30
C GLY A 4 -50.66 -11.99 -59.95
N GLY A 5 -49.33 -12.18 -59.86
CA GLY A 5 -48.23 -12.14 -60.85
C GLY A 5 -47.16 -11.08 -60.51
N PHE A 6 -45.84 -11.25 -60.68
CA PHE A 6 -45.07 -12.36 -61.27
C PHE A 6 -43.60 -12.38 -60.71
N THR A 7 -43.13 -13.57 -60.31
CA THR A 7 -41.74 -14.15 -60.38
C THR A 7 -40.43 -13.30 -60.31
N THR A 8 -39.47 -13.77 -59.48
CA THR A 8 -38.00 -13.97 -59.73
C THR A 8 -37.10 -12.87 -60.34
N GLY A 9 -35.80 -12.76 -60.01
CA GLY A 9 -34.95 -13.55 -59.11
C GLY A 9 -33.44 -13.41 -59.43
N THR A 10 -32.59 -13.93 -58.52
CA THR A 10 -31.15 -14.29 -58.65
C THR A 10 -30.22 -13.53 -59.63
N LYS A 11 -29.11 -13.00 -59.11
CA LYS A 11 -27.77 -13.20 -59.70
C LYS A 11 -26.64 -12.96 -58.68
N CYS A 12 -25.59 -13.78 -58.77
CA CYS A 12 -24.38 -13.69 -57.95
C CYS A 12 -23.17 -13.90 -58.87
N LEU A 13 -22.22 -12.96 -58.90
CA LEU A 13 -20.98 -12.99 -59.67
C LEU A 13 -20.06 -11.84 -59.22
N GLY A 14 -18.75 -12.07 -59.16
CA GLY A 14 -17.77 -11.01 -58.84
C GLY A 14 -16.62 -11.43 -57.93
N ARG A 15 -15.70 -12.28 -58.42
CA ARG A 15 -14.43 -12.61 -57.74
C ARG A 15 -13.29 -12.39 -58.72
N ILE A 16 -12.31 -11.55 -58.37
CA ILE A 16 -11.02 -11.42 -59.08
C ILE A 16 -9.95 -10.93 -58.08
N LEU A 17 -8.68 -11.11 -58.46
CA LEU A 17 -7.47 -11.11 -57.62
C LEU A 17 -6.51 -10.03 -58.17
N VAL A 18 -5.70 -9.29 -57.38
CA VAL A 18 -4.27 -9.57 -57.08
C VAL A 18 -3.66 -8.32 -56.37
N ARG A 19 -2.58 -8.55 -55.59
CA ARG A 19 -1.43 -7.67 -55.16
C ARG A 19 -1.19 -6.39 -56.01
N ASN A 20 -0.47 -5.32 -55.61
CA ASN A 20 0.53 -5.02 -54.55
C ASN A 20 0.67 -3.45 -54.47
N LEU A 21 1.44 -2.73 -53.64
CA LEU A 21 2.30 -2.94 -52.46
C LEU A 21 2.52 -1.56 -51.77
N SER A 22 2.74 -1.51 -50.45
CA SER A 22 3.65 -0.52 -49.82
C SER A 22 4.12 -1.02 -48.44
N LEU A 23 5.19 -0.43 -47.89
CA LEU A 23 6.00 -0.98 -46.80
C LEU A 23 6.01 -0.08 -45.53
N TYR A 24 6.58 -0.63 -44.45
CA TYR A 24 7.06 0.06 -43.24
C TYR A 24 6.06 0.84 -42.35
N SER A 25 5.60 0.17 -41.28
CA SER A 25 5.84 0.68 -39.92
C SER A 25 5.86 -0.48 -38.91
N GLY A 26 7.04 -0.92 -38.49
CA GLY A 26 7.20 -1.98 -37.50
C GLY A 26 6.93 -1.46 -36.09
N ARG A 27 5.67 -1.49 -35.63
CA ARG A 27 5.34 -1.19 -34.23
C ARG A 27 5.57 -2.42 -33.36
N ASN A 28 6.69 -2.38 -32.64
CA ASN A 28 7.12 -3.43 -31.72
C ASN A 28 6.08 -3.62 -30.60
N ARG A 29 5.33 -4.73 -30.63
CA ARG A 29 4.28 -5.03 -29.64
C ARG A 29 4.86 -5.67 -28.38
N TYR A 30 5.76 -4.97 -27.72
CA TYR A 30 5.94 -5.16 -26.29
C TYR A 30 4.67 -4.69 -25.59
N LEU A 31 3.79 -5.65 -25.27
CA LEU A 31 2.77 -5.48 -24.25
C LEU A 31 3.50 -5.32 -22.92
N VAL A 32 3.90 -4.08 -22.60
CA VAL A 32 4.25 -3.69 -21.24
C VAL A 32 3.04 -4.05 -20.39
N LYS A 33 3.16 -5.10 -19.57
CA LYS A 33 2.10 -5.64 -18.72
C LYS A 33 1.75 -4.55 -17.71
N ARG A 34 0.76 -3.71 -18.05
CA ARG A 34 0.39 -2.52 -17.27
C ARG A 34 -0.06 -2.96 -15.89
N VAL A 35 0.86 -2.89 -14.93
CA VAL A 35 0.57 -3.06 -13.50
C VAL A 35 -0.46 -1.99 -13.18
N MET A 36 -1.66 -2.43 -12.77
CA MET A 36 -2.67 -1.52 -12.26
C MET A 36 -2.18 -1.00 -10.90
N PRO A 37 -2.33 0.30 -10.59
CA PRO A 37 -1.97 0.81 -9.27
C PRO A 37 -2.64 -0.01 -8.17
N VAL A 38 -1.85 -0.40 -7.16
CA VAL A 38 -2.33 -1.23 -6.05
C VAL A 38 -3.34 -0.44 -5.23
N SER A 39 -4.46 -1.07 -4.85
CA SER A 39 -5.52 -0.42 -4.07
C SER A 39 -5.17 -0.38 -2.58
N ASN A 40 -5.26 0.79 -1.95
CA ASN A 40 -4.90 1.04 -0.55
C ASN A 40 -3.54 0.41 -0.14
N PRO A 41 -2.44 0.71 -0.85
CA PRO A 41 -1.22 -0.10 -0.77
C PRO A 41 -0.49 0.05 0.57
N LEU A 42 -0.04 -1.08 1.10
CA LEU A 42 0.92 -1.16 2.19
C LEU A 42 2.29 -1.54 1.63
N VAL A 43 3.29 -0.74 1.95
CA VAL A 43 4.69 -0.96 1.57
C VAL A 43 5.39 -1.49 2.81
N TRP A 44 5.50 -2.82 2.88
CA TRP A 44 6.13 -3.53 3.97
C TRP A 44 7.64 -3.44 3.82
N ILE A 45 8.32 -2.97 4.86
CA ILE A 45 9.78 -2.83 4.90
C ILE A 45 10.26 -3.31 6.26
N ASP A 46 11.40 -3.99 6.25
CA ASP A 46 12.12 -4.50 7.41
C ASP A 46 13.61 -4.30 7.08
N CYS A 47 14.32 -3.64 7.99
CA CYS A 47 15.74 -3.30 7.86
C CYS A 47 16.55 -4.01 8.95
N GLU A 48 17.71 -4.55 8.57
CA GLU A 48 18.74 -4.94 9.52
C GLU A 48 19.73 -3.78 9.70
N MET A 49 20.18 -3.56 10.95
CA MET A 49 21.06 -2.45 11.32
C MET A 49 22.29 -2.88 12.12
N THR A 50 23.32 -2.03 12.15
CA THR A 50 24.50 -2.15 13.03
C THR A 50 24.19 -2.02 14.54
N GLY A 51 23.01 -1.48 14.86
CA GLY A 51 22.55 -1.18 16.20
C GLY A 51 21.23 -0.41 16.17
N LEU A 52 20.83 0.19 17.30
CA LEU A 52 19.52 0.85 17.46
C LEU A 52 19.61 2.39 17.51
N ASN A 53 20.80 2.98 17.47
CA ASN A 53 20.99 4.43 17.52
C ASN A 53 21.07 5.01 16.11
N HIS A 54 19.90 5.33 15.53
CA HIS A 54 19.76 5.91 14.18
C HIS A 54 20.66 7.13 13.86
N HIS A 55 21.21 7.83 14.86
CA HIS A 55 22.22 8.87 14.63
C HIS A 55 23.58 8.30 14.17
N THR A 56 24.08 7.25 14.82
CA THR A 56 25.40 6.65 14.56
C THR A 56 25.33 5.41 13.67
N ASP A 57 24.36 4.54 13.94
CA ASP A 57 24.16 3.25 13.27
C ASP A 57 23.69 3.40 11.81
N ARG A 58 23.80 2.30 11.07
CA ARG A 58 23.53 2.17 9.63
C ARG A 58 22.54 1.07 9.31
N ILE A 59 21.83 1.22 8.18
CA ILE A 59 21.09 0.12 7.54
C ILE A 59 22.09 -0.75 6.77
N ILE A 60 22.06 -2.07 6.96
CA ILE A 60 22.97 -3.03 6.32
C ILE A 60 22.26 -4.02 5.39
N GLU A 61 21.02 -4.42 5.69
CA GLU A 61 20.12 -5.14 4.78
C GLU A 61 18.76 -4.45 4.77
N VAL A 62 18.06 -4.49 3.63
CA VAL A 62 16.66 -4.06 3.54
C VAL A 62 15.88 -5.02 2.66
N CYS A 63 14.70 -5.44 3.14
CA CYS A 63 13.71 -6.13 2.34
C CYS A 63 12.46 -5.26 2.15
N CYS A 64 11.76 -5.42 1.02
CA CYS A 64 10.48 -4.77 0.77
C CYS A 64 9.50 -5.66 0.00
N ILE A 65 8.24 -5.69 0.45
CA ILE A 65 7.10 -6.35 -0.19
C ILE A 65 5.93 -5.38 -0.20
N VAL A 66 5.13 -5.35 -1.27
CA VAL A 66 3.90 -4.53 -1.32
C VAL A 66 2.65 -5.41 -1.20
N THR A 67 1.69 -5.03 -0.37
CA THR A 67 0.34 -5.63 -0.41
C THR A 67 -0.70 -4.59 -0.84
N ASP A 68 -1.85 -5.06 -1.29
CA ASP A 68 -3.05 -4.24 -1.25
C ASP A 68 -3.58 -4.07 0.19
N GLY A 69 -4.65 -3.29 0.33
CA GLY A 69 -5.34 -3.08 1.61
C GLY A 69 -6.10 -4.30 2.15
N ASP A 70 -6.18 -5.39 1.39
CA ASP A 70 -6.71 -6.68 1.86
C ASP A 70 -5.60 -7.60 2.41
N LEU A 71 -4.34 -7.16 2.35
CA LEU A 71 -3.11 -7.85 2.76
C LEU A 71 -2.64 -8.92 1.78
N GLU A 72 -3.09 -8.87 0.52
CA GLU A 72 -2.63 -9.81 -0.51
C GLU A 72 -1.36 -9.31 -1.20
N ILE A 73 -0.38 -10.21 -1.33
CA ILE A 73 0.94 -9.93 -1.90
C ILE A 73 0.82 -9.88 -3.42
N VAL A 74 1.20 -8.74 -4.01
CA VAL A 74 1.17 -8.56 -5.48
C VAL A 74 2.15 -9.52 -6.17
N GLN A 75 1.90 -9.89 -7.44
CA GLN A 75 2.78 -10.81 -8.18
C GLN A 75 4.21 -10.24 -8.40
N ASP A 76 5.21 -11.12 -8.37
CA ASP A 76 6.64 -10.87 -8.68
C ASP A 76 7.27 -9.74 -7.85
N ASN A 77 6.96 -9.73 -6.54
CA ASN A 77 7.04 -8.56 -5.66
C ASN A 77 7.82 -8.84 -4.36
N CYS A 78 9.13 -8.91 -4.48
CA CYS A 78 10.04 -8.88 -3.34
C CYS A 78 11.31 -8.16 -3.79
N TYR A 79 11.71 -7.12 -3.07
CA TYR A 79 13.03 -6.53 -3.15
C TYR A 79 13.82 -6.92 -1.91
N GLU A 80 15.11 -7.17 -2.06
CA GLU A 80 16.00 -7.65 -1.00
C GLU A 80 17.41 -7.24 -1.41
N SER A 81 18.11 -6.46 -0.59
CA SER A 81 19.46 -5.99 -0.92
C SER A 81 20.28 -5.66 0.32
N VAL A 82 21.57 -5.93 0.22
CA VAL A 82 22.59 -5.68 1.25
C VAL A 82 23.46 -4.50 0.83
N ILE A 83 23.76 -3.59 1.76
CA ILE A 83 24.65 -2.45 1.54
C ILE A 83 26.07 -2.86 1.94
N HIS A 84 27.06 -2.44 1.13
CA HIS A 84 28.47 -2.64 1.44
C HIS A 84 28.98 -1.69 2.52
N TYR A 85 29.76 -2.22 3.47
CA TYR A 85 30.53 -1.47 4.46
C TYR A 85 31.86 -2.18 4.75
N ASP A 86 32.89 -1.41 5.06
CA ASP A 86 34.19 -1.92 5.51
C ASP A 86 34.10 -2.70 6.82
N GLU A 87 35.02 -3.66 7.03
CA GLU A 87 35.18 -4.45 8.26
C GLU A 87 35.19 -3.58 9.52
N SER A 88 35.86 -2.43 9.49
CA SER A 88 35.90 -1.47 10.62
C SER A 88 34.55 -0.89 11.06
N VAL A 89 33.53 -0.92 10.19
CA VAL A 89 32.15 -0.53 10.55
C VAL A 89 31.44 -1.70 11.23
N MET A 90 31.64 -2.93 10.72
CA MET A 90 31.03 -4.14 11.26
C MET A 90 31.62 -4.52 12.63
N ASP A 91 32.93 -4.33 12.81
CA ASP A 91 33.61 -4.49 14.11
C ASP A 91 33.20 -3.42 15.15
N SER A 92 32.59 -2.30 14.72
CA SER A 92 32.08 -1.26 15.62
C SER A 92 30.68 -1.54 16.18
N MET A 93 30.05 -2.63 15.74
CA MET A 93 28.76 -3.09 16.25
C MET A 93 28.85 -3.52 17.73
N ASN A 94 27.70 -3.58 18.40
CA ASN A 94 27.62 -4.17 19.73
C ASN A 94 27.69 -5.71 19.67
N GLU A 95 28.07 -6.34 20.79
CA GLU A 95 28.26 -7.79 20.93
C GLU A 95 27.08 -8.63 20.39
N TRP A 96 25.84 -8.21 20.67
CA TRP A 96 24.64 -8.90 20.18
C TRP A 96 24.52 -8.82 18.65
N CYS A 97 24.75 -7.64 18.05
CA CYS A 97 24.74 -7.49 16.59
C CYS A 97 25.88 -8.27 15.92
N ILE A 98 27.06 -8.37 16.54
CA ILE A 98 28.18 -9.18 16.03
C ILE A 98 27.83 -10.67 16.02
N GLU A 99 27.31 -11.20 17.14
CA GLU A 99 26.87 -12.59 17.23
C GLU A 99 25.73 -12.88 16.24
N HIS A 100 24.72 -12.01 16.19
CA HIS A 100 23.52 -12.21 15.39
C HIS A 100 23.79 -12.17 13.89
N HIS A 101 24.45 -11.12 13.41
CA HIS A 101 24.76 -10.94 11.98
C HIS A 101 25.90 -11.86 11.51
N GLY A 102 26.75 -12.32 12.44
CA GLY A 102 27.68 -13.42 12.19
C GLY A 102 26.95 -14.76 11.99
N ALA A 103 26.01 -15.10 12.88
CA ALA A 103 25.26 -16.35 12.83
C ALA A 103 24.29 -16.46 11.64
N SER A 104 23.64 -15.36 11.23
CA SER A 104 22.83 -15.30 10.01
C SER A 104 23.66 -15.25 8.71
N GLY A 105 24.97 -14.99 8.84
CA GLY A 105 25.88 -14.76 7.72
C GLY A 105 25.75 -13.37 7.08
N LEU A 106 24.89 -12.49 7.60
CA LEU A 106 24.71 -11.12 7.09
C LEU A 106 26.01 -10.31 7.12
N THR A 107 26.82 -10.41 8.17
CA THR A 107 28.13 -9.73 8.23
C THR A 107 29.01 -10.09 7.01
N LYS A 108 28.97 -11.36 6.57
CA LYS A 108 29.67 -11.79 5.36
C LYS A 108 29.03 -11.21 4.09
N LYS A 109 27.69 -11.19 3.98
CA LYS A 109 27.00 -10.56 2.84
C LYS A 109 27.37 -9.08 2.69
N VAL A 110 27.53 -8.35 3.80
CA VAL A 110 27.87 -6.92 3.81
C VAL A 110 29.26 -6.69 3.25
N LEU A 111 30.25 -7.44 3.73
CA LEU A 111 31.63 -7.38 3.25
C LEU A 111 31.76 -7.80 1.77
N GLU A 112 30.94 -8.75 1.32
CA GLU A 112 30.91 -9.24 -0.08
C GLU A 112 29.99 -8.43 -1.03
N SER A 113 29.19 -7.47 -0.53
CA SER A 113 28.33 -6.62 -1.36
C SER A 113 29.13 -5.62 -2.19
N ASP A 114 28.64 -5.28 -3.39
CA ASP A 114 29.20 -4.24 -4.27
C ASP A 114 28.36 -2.95 -4.30
N LYS A 115 27.29 -2.87 -3.49
CA LYS A 115 26.31 -1.78 -3.55
C LYS A 115 26.49 -0.73 -2.46
N SER A 116 26.57 0.53 -2.88
CA SER A 116 26.39 1.68 -1.97
C SER A 116 24.95 1.84 -1.49
N ARG A 117 24.78 2.49 -0.34
CA ARG A 117 23.49 2.91 0.22
C ARG A 117 22.64 3.70 -0.78
N GLU A 118 23.27 4.55 -1.57
CA GLU A 118 22.65 5.40 -2.58
C GLU A 118 22.08 4.60 -3.76
N GLN A 119 22.73 3.49 -4.15
CA GLN A 119 22.20 2.55 -5.13
C GLN A 119 21.00 1.79 -4.56
N VAL A 120 21.10 1.28 -3.33
CA VAL A 120 20.01 0.55 -2.66
C VAL A 120 18.78 1.44 -2.44
N GLU A 121 18.96 2.71 -2.06
CA GLU A 121 17.85 3.68 -1.97
C GLU A 121 17.12 3.84 -3.32
N GLN A 122 17.89 3.98 -4.42
CA GLN A 122 17.34 4.22 -5.74
C GLN A 122 16.61 2.99 -6.29
N GLU A 123 17.20 1.79 -6.15
CA GLU A 123 16.57 0.53 -6.51
C GLU A 123 15.28 0.27 -5.73
N LEU A 124 15.29 0.49 -4.41
CA LEU A 124 14.12 0.35 -3.54
C LEU A 124 13.00 1.34 -3.94
N LEU A 125 13.35 2.59 -4.25
CA LEU A 125 12.41 3.60 -4.71
C LEU A 125 11.78 3.25 -6.07
N GLU A 126 12.56 2.71 -7.00
CA GLU A 126 12.07 2.24 -8.30
C GLU A 126 11.18 1.00 -8.17
N PHE A 127 11.55 0.06 -7.30
CA PHE A 127 10.73 -1.10 -6.95
C PHE A 127 9.38 -0.68 -6.36
N ILE A 128 9.35 0.25 -5.40
CA ILE A 128 8.10 0.77 -4.82
C ILE A 128 7.24 1.45 -5.90
N LYS A 129 7.84 2.27 -6.77
CA LYS A 129 7.14 2.98 -7.85
C LYS A 129 6.55 2.08 -8.94
N LYS A 130 7.04 0.84 -9.09
CA LYS A 130 6.43 -0.19 -9.96
C LYS A 130 5.00 -0.55 -9.54
N TYR A 131 4.68 -0.44 -8.25
CA TYR A 131 3.41 -0.83 -7.64
C TYR A 131 2.58 0.35 -7.10
N VAL A 132 3.28 1.35 -6.56
CA VAL A 132 2.74 2.59 -5.99
C VAL A 132 3.35 3.78 -6.73
N PRO A 133 2.92 4.07 -7.97
CA PRO A 133 3.54 5.08 -8.82
C PRO A 133 3.31 6.51 -8.31
N ASP A 134 2.15 6.76 -7.69
CA ASP A 134 1.76 8.06 -7.16
C ASP A 134 2.36 8.31 -5.77
N PRO A 135 3.02 9.46 -5.52
CA PRO A 135 3.64 9.77 -4.24
C PRO A 135 2.57 10.06 -3.17
N ARG A 136 2.91 9.76 -1.91
CA ARG A 136 2.05 9.92 -0.73
C ARG A 136 0.74 9.12 -0.77
N VAL A 137 0.75 7.96 -1.45
CA VAL A 137 -0.36 7.00 -1.47
C VAL A 137 -0.09 5.77 -0.60
N GLY A 138 1.08 5.13 -0.73
CA GLY A 138 1.42 3.93 0.04
C GLY A 138 1.84 4.23 1.48
N LEU A 139 1.36 3.44 2.44
CA LEU A 139 1.76 3.54 3.85
C LEU A 139 2.90 2.55 4.14
N LEU A 140 3.88 2.98 4.93
CA LEU A 140 4.92 2.10 5.47
C LEU A 140 4.29 1.08 6.44
N ALA A 141 4.65 -0.20 6.37
CA ALA A 141 4.08 -1.26 7.21
C ALA A 141 5.13 -2.25 7.74
N GLY A 142 4.89 -2.84 8.92
CA GLY A 142 5.78 -3.82 9.54
C GLY A 142 5.54 -3.99 11.04
N ASN A 143 6.23 -4.91 11.69
CA ASN A 143 6.32 -4.96 13.16
C ASN A 143 7.30 -3.88 13.65
N SER A 144 6.87 -2.98 14.54
CA SER A 144 7.75 -1.96 15.14
C SER A 144 8.37 -0.98 14.14
N VAL A 145 7.77 -0.85 12.95
CA VAL A 145 8.32 -0.16 11.76
C VAL A 145 8.57 1.34 11.93
N HIS A 146 8.20 1.90 13.08
CA HIS A 146 8.66 3.21 13.52
C HIS A 146 10.18 3.28 13.71
N MET A 147 10.85 2.17 14.06
CA MET A 147 12.31 2.10 14.19
C MET A 147 13.00 2.16 12.83
N ASP A 148 12.60 1.32 11.88
CA ASP A 148 13.06 1.36 10.48
C ASP A 148 12.89 2.76 9.91
N ARG A 149 11.72 3.38 10.14
CA ARG A 149 11.44 4.75 9.69
C ARG A 149 12.41 5.79 10.25
N LEU A 150 12.93 5.64 11.48
CA LEU A 150 13.92 6.55 12.06
C LEU A 150 15.27 6.46 11.33
N PHE A 151 15.68 5.27 10.92
CA PHE A 151 16.86 5.07 10.08
C PHE A 151 16.61 5.57 8.65
N MET A 152 15.51 5.15 8.02
CA MET A 152 15.15 5.54 6.65
C MET A 152 14.99 7.06 6.46
N LEU A 153 14.56 7.82 7.47
CA LEU A 153 14.52 9.29 7.42
C LEU A 153 15.88 9.95 7.14
N LYS A 154 16.98 9.30 7.55
CA LYS A 154 18.37 9.72 7.37
C LYS A 154 19.01 9.00 6.17
N GLU A 155 18.79 7.69 6.07
CA GLU A 155 19.54 6.79 5.21
C GLU A 155 18.84 6.53 3.86
N PHE A 156 17.49 6.59 3.79
CA PHE A 156 16.67 6.45 2.57
C PHE A 156 15.60 7.56 2.41
N PRO A 157 15.94 8.86 2.52
CA PRO A 157 14.96 9.96 2.53
C PRO A 157 14.07 10.00 1.28
N LYS A 158 14.57 9.67 0.09
CA LYS A 158 13.77 9.67 -1.15
C LYS A 158 12.64 8.63 -1.13
N VAL A 159 12.81 7.55 -0.36
CA VAL A 159 11.76 6.54 -0.14
C VAL A 159 10.71 7.08 0.81
N ILE A 160 11.11 7.69 1.93
CA ILE A 160 10.18 8.25 2.91
C ILE A 160 9.37 9.43 2.33
N ASP A 161 9.95 10.27 1.48
CA ASP A 161 9.25 11.36 0.78
C ASP A 161 8.19 10.87 -0.22
N HIS A 162 8.36 9.65 -0.76
CA HIS A 162 7.41 9.01 -1.68
C HIS A 162 6.27 8.29 -0.96
N LEU A 163 6.50 7.81 0.26
CA LEU A 163 5.47 7.18 1.10
C LEU A 163 4.56 8.22 1.79
N PHE A 164 3.44 7.77 2.32
CA PHE A 164 2.56 8.60 3.14
C PHE A 164 3.15 8.78 4.56
N TYR A 165 2.80 9.87 5.24
CA TYR A 165 3.37 10.18 6.56
C TYR A 165 2.91 9.22 7.68
N ARG A 166 1.82 8.48 7.46
CA ARG A 166 1.31 7.46 8.37
C ARG A 166 1.90 6.09 8.05
N LEU A 167 1.97 5.25 9.07
CA LEU A 167 2.45 3.88 9.00
C LEU A 167 1.45 2.91 9.64
N VAL A 168 1.55 1.63 9.31
CA VAL A 168 0.80 0.53 9.90
C VAL A 168 1.76 -0.33 10.72
N ASP A 169 1.86 -0.02 12.02
CA ASP A 169 2.69 -0.78 12.95
C ASP A 169 1.89 -1.95 13.54
N VAL A 170 2.25 -3.17 13.16
CA VAL A 170 1.59 -4.39 13.64
C VAL A 170 1.85 -4.61 15.14
N SER A 171 3.01 -4.17 15.65
CA SER A 171 3.35 -4.24 17.08
C SER A 171 2.45 -3.33 17.93
N SER A 172 1.92 -2.23 17.38
CA SER A 172 0.92 -1.41 18.08
C SER A 172 -0.40 -2.19 18.29
N ILE A 173 -0.81 -2.99 17.32
CA ILE A 173 -2.02 -3.84 17.44
C ILE A 173 -1.76 -5.01 18.41
N MET A 174 -0.56 -5.60 18.36
CA MET A 174 -0.10 -6.61 19.31
C MET A 174 -0.15 -6.11 20.76
N GLU A 175 0.43 -4.94 21.03
CA GLU A 175 0.50 -4.37 22.39
C GLU A 175 -0.89 -3.98 22.94
N VAL A 176 -1.79 -3.50 22.07
CA VAL A 176 -3.19 -3.23 22.44
C VAL A 176 -3.95 -4.54 22.71
N CYS A 177 -3.80 -5.56 21.84
CA CYS A 177 -4.42 -6.87 22.01
C CYS A 177 -3.94 -7.57 23.30
N SER A 178 -2.64 -7.54 23.58
CA SER A 178 -2.01 -8.09 24.78
C SER A 178 -2.62 -7.54 26.08
N ARG A 179 -2.96 -6.25 26.13
CA ARG A 179 -3.56 -5.60 27.30
C ARG A 179 -5.07 -5.74 27.37
N HIS A 180 -5.77 -5.64 26.24
CA HIS A 180 -7.24 -5.66 26.19
C HIS A 180 -7.82 -7.08 26.21
N ASN A 181 -7.18 -8.04 25.54
CA ASN A 181 -7.59 -9.44 25.52
C ASN A 181 -6.37 -10.38 25.72
N PRO A 182 -5.79 -10.43 26.93
CA PRO A 182 -4.62 -11.25 27.25
C PRO A 182 -4.88 -12.77 27.17
N ALA A 183 -6.12 -13.22 26.98
CA ALA A 183 -6.45 -14.62 26.72
C ALA A 183 -6.26 -14.94 25.22
N LEU A 184 -6.85 -14.13 24.35
CA LEU A 184 -6.70 -14.24 22.89
C LEU A 184 -5.25 -14.00 22.46
N ALA A 185 -4.55 -13.00 23.02
CA ALA A 185 -3.18 -12.67 22.63
C ALA A 185 -2.19 -13.84 22.78
N ARG A 186 -2.45 -14.80 23.69
CA ARG A 186 -1.63 -16.03 23.85
C ARG A 186 -1.80 -17.04 22.71
N LEU A 187 -2.85 -16.90 21.91
CA LEU A 187 -3.18 -17.73 20.74
C LEU A 187 -2.64 -17.13 19.43
N ALA A 188 -2.06 -15.93 19.47
CA ALA A 188 -1.41 -15.34 18.32
C ALA A 188 -0.21 -16.20 17.86
N PRO A 189 0.02 -16.36 16.55
CA PRO A 189 1.20 -17.05 16.04
C PRO A 189 2.49 -16.44 16.61
N ARG A 190 3.37 -17.28 17.13
CA ARG A 190 4.73 -16.87 17.50
C ARG A 190 5.55 -16.76 16.22
N LYS A 191 6.35 -15.70 16.10
CA LYS A 191 7.40 -15.61 15.08
C LYS A 191 8.31 -16.84 15.18
N LYS A 192 8.75 -17.39 14.04
CA LYS A 192 9.69 -18.52 14.00
C LYS A 192 11.13 -18.11 14.24
N GLN A 193 11.42 -16.81 14.22
CA GLN A 193 12.74 -16.25 14.47
C GLN A 193 13.79 -16.83 13.52
N THR A 194 13.48 -16.79 12.21
CA THR A 194 14.38 -17.23 11.13
C THR A 194 15.36 -16.15 10.68
N HIS A 195 15.26 -14.93 11.21
CA HIS A 195 16.27 -13.88 11.14
C HIS A 195 16.76 -13.58 9.71
N THR A 196 15.78 -13.27 8.85
CA THR A 196 15.99 -12.65 7.55
C THR A 196 14.88 -11.63 7.35
N ALA A 197 15.20 -10.41 6.89
CA ALA A 197 14.20 -9.34 6.76
C ALA A 197 12.96 -9.76 5.95
N LYS A 198 13.16 -10.62 4.95
CA LYS A 198 12.08 -11.24 4.17
C LYS A 198 11.17 -12.19 4.95
N SER A 199 11.72 -13.05 5.82
CA SER A 199 10.89 -13.89 6.67
C SER A 199 10.08 -13.05 7.64
N ASP A 200 10.70 -12.00 8.17
CA ASP A 200 10.11 -11.18 9.22
C ASP A 200 9.02 -10.23 8.70
N ILE A 201 9.11 -9.76 7.44
CA ILE A 201 7.98 -9.15 6.72
C ILE A 201 6.83 -10.15 6.55
N LEU A 202 7.09 -11.38 6.08
CA LEU A 202 6.04 -12.37 5.82
C LEU A 202 5.33 -12.78 7.12
N GLU A 203 6.05 -12.91 8.23
CA GLU A 203 5.45 -13.12 9.55
C GLU A 203 4.69 -11.89 10.07
N SER A 204 5.13 -10.67 9.74
CA SER A 204 4.40 -9.42 10.07
C SER A 204 3.07 -9.32 9.33
N ILE A 205 3.04 -9.67 8.03
CA ILE A 205 1.82 -9.72 7.20
C ILE A 205 0.82 -10.73 7.78
N GLU A 206 1.29 -11.94 8.10
CA GLU A 206 0.42 -12.99 8.63
C GLU A 206 -0.05 -12.69 10.06
N GLN A 207 0.78 -12.04 10.89
CA GLN A 207 0.34 -11.54 12.20
C GLN A 207 -0.76 -10.47 12.06
N LEU A 208 -0.67 -9.57 11.07
CA LEU A 208 -1.74 -8.59 10.83
C LEU A 208 -3.03 -9.25 10.29
N ARG A 209 -2.93 -10.24 9.40
CA ARG A 209 -4.07 -11.08 8.95
C ARG A 209 -4.72 -11.80 10.13
N TRP A 210 -3.94 -12.32 11.08
CA TRP A 210 -4.45 -12.96 12.28
C TRP A 210 -5.23 -11.97 13.17
N TYR A 211 -4.71 -10.75 13.40
CA TYR A 211 -5.46 -9.71 14.11
C TYR A 211 -6.71 -9.26 13.35
N ARG A 212 -6.66 -9.15 12.02
CA ARG A 212 -7.82 -8.85 11.15
C ARG A 212 -8.93 -9.90 11.28
N THR A 213 -8.57 -11.16 11.54
CA THR A 213 -9.49 -12.30 11.59
C THR A 213 -10.05 -12.56 12.99
N HIS A 214 -9.27 -12.32 14.05
CA HIS A 214 -9.61 -12.75 15.41
C HIS A 214 -9.76 -11.65 16.45
N TYR A 215 -9.30 -10.43 16.17
CA TYR A 215 -9.27 -9.34 17.17
C TYR A 215 -9.96 -8.04 16.71
N LEU A 216 -9.81 -7.68 15.44
CA LEU A 216 -10.52 -6.57 14.82
C LEU A 216 -11.88 -7.06 14.32
N LYS A 217 -12.94 -6.25 14.49
CA LYS A 217 -14.27 -6.57 13.96
C LYS A 217 -14.24 -6.57 12.43
N SER A 218 -14.84 -7.59 11.82
CA SER A 218 -15.06 -7.67 10.39
C SER A 218 -16.07 -6.64 9.88
N ALA A 219 -16.11 -6.46 8.55
CA ALA A 219 -17.14 -5.68 7.88
C ALA A 219 -18.57 -6.22 8.15
N GLN A 220 -18.72 -7.53 8.38
CA GLN A 220 -20.02 -8.15 8.66
C GLN A 220 -20.50 -7.87 10.09
N GLU A 221 -19.59 -7.86 11.07
CA GLU A 221 -19.89 -7.52 12.48
C GLU A 221 -20.10 -6.01 12.71
N THR A 222 -19.77 -5.18 11.72
CA THR A 222 -19.92 -3.72 11.78
C THR A 222 -21.01 -3.20 10.84
N ALA A 223 -21.61 -4.05 10.00
CA ALA A 223 -22.56 -3.64 8.94
C ALA A 223 -23.74 -2.80 9.45
N ASP A 224 -24.43 -3.24 10.49
CA ASP A 224 -25.59 -2.51 11.04
C ASP A 224 -25.16 -1.20 11.73
N PHE A 225 -24.09 -1.21 12.52
CA PHE A 225 -23.53 -0.01 13.15
C PHE A 225 -23.10 1.06 12.12
N VAL A 226 -22.48 0.63 11.01
CA VAL A 226 -22.10 1.52 9.89
C VAL A 226 -23.35 2.09 9.23
N LYS A 227 -24.37 1.28 8.97
CA LYS A 227 -25.65 1.70 8.39
C LYS A 227 -26.40 2.71 9.27
N GLU A 228 -26.48 2.46 10.58
CA GLU A 228 -27.09 3.34 11.58
C GLU A 228 -26.37 4.69 11.67
N ARG A 229 -25.05 4.70 11.97
CA ARG A 229 -24.28 5.95 12.05
C ARG A 229 -24.22 6.71 10.73
N THR A 230 -24.29 6.04 9.57
CA THR A 230 -24.38 6.71 8.26
C THR A 230 -25.73 7.42 8.08
N ALA A 231 -26.82 6.85 8.57
CA ALA A 231 -28.14 7.49 8.54
C ALA A 231 -28.18 8.71 9.48
N GLU A 232 -27.66 8.57 10.71
CA GLU A 232 -27.59 9.66 11.69
C GLU A 232 -26.72 10.82 11.18
N GLN A 233 -25.49 10.56 10.71
CA GLN A 233 -24.64 11.60 10.10
C GLN A 233 -25.27 12.27 8.87
N SER A 234 -26.13 11.56 8.14
CA SER A 234 -26.89 12.13 7.01
C SER A 234 -28.03 13.03 7.46
N GLN A 235 -28.59 12.82 8.66
CA GLN A 235 -29.56 13.72 9.28
C GLN A 235 -28.86 14.93 9.92
N GLU A 236 -27.77 14.71 10.67
CA GLU A 236 -26.90 15.76 11.24
C GLU A 236 -26.46 16.76 10.16
N LYS A 237 -25.99 16.29 8.99
CA LYS A 237 -25.58 17.14 7.86
C LYS A 237 -26.72 17.89 7.18
N ARG A 238 -27.97 17.41 7.26
CA ARG A 238 -29.15 18.11 6.73
C ARG A 238 -29.62 19.19 7.69
N ALA A 239 -29.66 18.90 8.99
CA ALA A 239 -30.03 19.85 10.04
C ALA A 239 -29.02 21.01 10.16
N ASN A 240 -27.73 20.76 9.91
CA ASN A 240 -26.67 21.77 9.93
C ASN A 240 -26.41 22.43 8.55
N SER A 241 -27.31 22.27 7.58
CA SER A 241 -27.23 22.98 6.30
C SER A 241 -27.82 24.40 6.43
N PRO A 242 -27.17 25.47 5.93
CA PRO A 242 -27.61 26.85 6.15
C PRO A 242 -28.94 27.23 5.47
N ASP A 243 -29.54 26.33 4.70
CA ASP A 243 -30.78 26.53 3.93
C ASP A 243 -32.06 26.29 4.77
N SER A 244 -31.94 26.27 6.10
CA SER A 244 -33.02 25.97 7.05
C SER A 244 -33.44 27.14 7.95
N THR A 245 -33.09 28.38 7.61
CA THR A 245 -33.70 29.57 8.21
C THR A 245 -35.04 29.85 7.54
N ASP A 246 -36.11 29.23 8.07
CA ASP A 246 -37.47 29.36 7.53
C ASP A 246 -38.00 30.80 7.61
N ALA A 247 -38.86 31.16 6.66
CA ALA A 247 -39.21 32.55 6.35
C ALA A 247 -40.40 33.06 7.17
N THR A 248 -40.14 33.57 8.38
CA THR A 248 -41.13 34.31 9.19
C THR A 248 -40.62 35.67 9.66
N VAL A 249 -40.80 36.68 8.80
CA VAL A 249 -40.83 38.09 9.21
C VAL A 249 -42.19 38.65 8.81
N GLU A 250 -43.12 38.70 9.77
CA GLU A 250 -44.41 39.35 9.57
C GLU A 250 -44.20 40.86 9.40
N GLY A 251 -44.58 41.39 8.23
CA GLY A 251 -44.58 42.83 7.98
C GLY A 251 -45.76 43.51 8.70
N PRO A 252 -45.55 44.59 9.48
CA PRO A 252 -46.64 45.21 10.24
C PRO A 252 -47.67 45.89 9.34
N GLU A 253 -48.97 45.67 9.63
CA GLU A 253 -50.07 46.29 8.89
C GLU A 253 -50.06 47.83 8.97
N LEU A 254 -49.83 48.49 7.83
CA LEU A 254 -50.07 49.93 7.68
C LEU A 254 -51.56 50.25 7.63
N LYS A 255 -52.17 50.43 8.81
CA LYS A 255 -53.56 50.89 8.96
C LYS A 255 -53.76 52.24 8.28
N LYS A 256 -54.58 52.26 7.22
CA LYS A 256 -54.97 53.47 6.48
C LYS A 256 -55.80 54.40 7.36
N SER A 257 -55.22 55.51 7.81
CA SER A 257 -56.00 56.66 8.28
C SER A 257 -56.48 57.52 7.09
N ARG A 258 -57.56 58.28 7.28
CA ARG A 258 -58.24 59.08 6.25
C ARG A 258 -58.54 60.48 6.81
N LYS A 259 -58.20 61.52 6.03
CA LYS A 259 -58.56 62.94 6.25
C LYS A 259 -57.91 63.56 7.50
N LEU A 260 -57.81 64.89 7.62
CA LEU A 260 -58.20 65.97 6.67
C LEU A 260 -57.01 66.42 5.84
#